data_AF-A0A1Q3GTM3-F1
#
_entry.id   AF-A0A1Q3GTM3-F1
#
_cell.length_a   1.000
_cell.length_b   1.000
_cell.length_c   1.000
_cell.angle_alpha   90.00
_cell.angle_beta   90.00
_cell.angle_gamma   90.00
#
_symmetry.space_group_name_H-M   'P 1'
#
loop_
_entity.id
_entity.type
_entity.pdbx_description
1 polymer ?
#
loop_
_entity_poly.entity_id
_entity_poly.type
_entity_poly.pdbx_seq_one_letter_code
_entity_poly.pdbx_strand_id
1 'polypeptide(L)'
;MTQDNVDLLLEKYEIFRSEEDPHLKKLLRTEVISILEENEEDLVSDDIHVWGLTYYMSDDNKKYHLNLALEKFLEAYTLDSSNFLACLYVAHCYHDQKKHQEALKYYELVDQDALKEFQIWRYVKLIEQIGECHYKLGNQVLGRRLFQEVLEWYKSSPDEDLAVISGLTDCLPADDPIVIEIKKIAIYFD
;
A
#
# COMPACT_ATOMS: atom_id res chain seq x y z
N MET A 1 -18.36 15.80 5.06
CA MET A 1 -17.71 17.14 5.03
C MET A 1 -18.39 18.05 3.99
N THR A 2 -18.22 19.38 4.11
CA THR A 2 -18.55 20.30 3.01
C THR A 2 -17.57 20.11 1.85
N GLN A 3 -17.96 20.45 0.61
CA GLN A 3 -17.07 20.32 -0.55
C GLN A 3 -15.78 21.15 -0.37
N ASP A 4 -15.90 22.37 0.16
CA ASP A 4 -14.75 23.24 0.42
C ASP A 4 -13.75 22.58 1.39
N ASN A 5 -14.23 21.86 2.42
CA ASN A 5 -13.37 21.15 3.36
C ASN A 5 -12.72 19.91 2.72
N VAL A 6 -13.42 19.21 1.82
CA VAL A 6 -12.86 18.09 1.05
C VAL A 6 -11.74 18.59 0.14
N ASP A 7 -11.97 19.69 -0.59
CA ASP A 7 -10.96 20.25 -1.49
C ASP A 7 -9.72 20.71 -0.72
N LEU A 8 -9.92 21.37 0.43
CA LEU A 8 -8.83 21.76 1.33
C LEU A 8 -8.08 20.56 1.89
N LEU A 9 -8.78 19.50 2.30
CA LEU A 9 -8.18 18.26 2.79
C LEU A 9 -7.26 17.65 1.74
N LEU A 10 -7.74 17.52 0.50
CA LEU A 10 -6.98 16.92 -0.59
C LEU A 10 -5.75 17.79 -0.95
N GLU A 11 -5.90 19.11 -1.00
CA GLU A 11 -4.77 20.02 -1.21
C GLU A 11 -3.69 19.83 -0.15
N LYS A 12 -4.09 19.83 1.13
CA LYS A 12 -3.16 19.67 2.26
C LYS A 12 -2.51 18.30 2.28
N TYR A 13 -3.28 17.26 1.99
CA TYR A 13 -2.77 15.89 1.90
C TYR A 13 -1.74 15.74 0.78
N GLU A 14 -1.97 16.33 -0.38
CA GLU A 14 -1.03 16.29 -1.50
C GLU A 14 0.31 16.98 -1.16
N ILE A 15 0.25 18.15 -0.51
CA ILE A 15 1.45 18.83 -0.01
C ILE A 15 2.18 17.95 1.01
N PHE A 16 1.46 17.40 2.00
CA PHE A 16 2.01 16.45 2.98
C PHE A 16 2.70 15.26 2.33
N ARG A 17 2.08 14.66 1.31
CA ARG A 17 2.57 13.47 0.62
C ARG A 17 3.89 13.74 -0.10
N SER A 18 4.02 14.91 -0.71
CA SER A 18 5.22 15.32 -1.46
C SER A 18 6.35 15.90 -0.61
N GLU A 19 6.10 16.22 0.66
CA GLU A 19 7.11 16.85 1.52
C GLU A 19 8.20 15.86 1.93
N GLU A 20 9.46 16.28 1.76
CA GLU A 20 10.66 15.51 2.07
C GLU A 20 11.31 15.97 3.38
N ASP A 21 11.11 17.23 3.79
CA ASP A 21 11.61 17.73 5.06
C ASP A 21 10.82 17.12 6.24
N PRO A 22 11.46 16.34 7.14
CA PRO A 22 10.74 15.62 8.19
C PRO A 22 10.03 16.54 9.21
N HIS A 23 10.54 17.75 9.41
CA HIS A 23 9.94 18.70 10.34
C HIS A 23 8.67 19.32 9.75
N LEU A 24 8.74 19.77 8.50
CA LEU A 24 7.59 20.29 7.77
C LEU A 24 6.53 19.21 7.55
N LYS A 25 6.93 17.99 7.18
CA LYS A 25 6.01 16.86 6.99
C LYS A 25 5.20 16.56 8.25
N LYS A 26 5.82 16.66 9.43
CA LYS A 26 5.13 16.50 10.71
C LYS A 26 4.12 17.63 10.99
N LEU A 27 4.44 18.86 10.64
CA LEU A 27 3.50 19.99 10.74
C LEU A 27 2.31 19.79 9.80
N LEU A 28 2.57 19.45 8.53
CA LEU A 28 1.54 19.18 7.52
C LEU A 28 0.64 18.01 7.90
N ARG A 29 1.18 16.94 8.49
CA ARG A 29 0.37 15.86 9.07
C ARG A 29 -0.64 16.41 10.08
N THR A 30 -0.20 17.33 10.95
CA THR A 30 -1.04 17.88 12.00
C THR A 30 -2.17 18.72 11.39
N GLU A 31 -1.88 19.47 10.32
CA GLU A 31 -2.90 20.21 9.56
C GLU A 31 -3.94 19.28 8.92
N VAL A 32 -3.50 18.23 8.23
CA VAL A 32 -4.40 17.23 7.61
C VAL A 32 -5.30 16.58 8.66
N ILE A 33 -4.71 16.16 9.79
CA ILE A 33 -5.47 15.55 10.89
C ILE A 33 -6.45 16.55 11.52
N SER A 34 -6.05 17.80 11.73
CA SER A 34 -6.96 18.83 12.29
C SER A 34 -8.20 19.03 11.44
N ILE A 35 -8.06 19.04 10.11
CA ILE A 35 -9.20 19.15 9.18
C ILE A 35 -10.15 17.96 9.37
N LEU A 36 -9.59 16.75 9.46
CA LEU A 36 -10.39 15.52 9.65
C LEU A 36 -11.08 15.49 11.02
N GLU A 37 -10.38 15.86 12.10
CA GLU A 37 -10.92 15.91 13.46
C GLU A 37 -12.03 16.97 13.60
N GLU A 38 -11.87 18.14 13.00
CA GLU A 38 -12.89 19.21 13.00
C GLU A 38 -14.18 18.80 12.28
N ASN A 39 -14.14 17.75 11.46
CA ASN A 39 -15.26 17.25 10.67
C ASN A 39 -15.61 15.78 10.95
N GLU A 40 -15.20 15.25 12.12
CA GLU A 40 -15.27 13.81 12.44
C GLU A 40 -16.67 13.20 12.23
N GLU A 41 -17.73 13.93 12.56
CA GLU A 41 -19.12 13.44 12.45
C GLU A 41 -19.62 13.27 11.00
N ASP A 42 -18.96 13.91 10.03
CA ASP A 42 -19.38 13.95 8.63
C ASP A 42 -18.40 13.24 7.68
N LEU A 43 -17.45 12.47 8.20
CA LEU A 43 -16.45 11.77 7.38
C LEU A 43 -17.07 10.57 6.64
N VAL A 44 -16.72 10.42 5.37
CA VAL A 44 -17.00 9.21 4.60
C VAL A 44 -15.78 8.29 4.54
N SER A 45 -15.94 7.08 3.98
CA SER A 45 -14.87 6.06 3.94
C SER A 45 -13.58 6.60 3.32
N ASP A 46 -13.67 7.37 2.24
CA ASP A 46 -12.50 7.94 1.56
C ASP A 46 -11.76 8.98 2.40
N ASP A 47 -12.46 9.76 3.23
CA ASP A 47 -11.85 10.74 4.12
C ASP A 47 -11.04 10.02 5.23
N ILE A 48 -11.63 8.96 5.78
CA ILE A 48 -10.98 8.11 6.78
C ILE A 48 -9.80 7.35 6.15
N HIS A 49 -9.92 6.95 4.89
CA HIS A 49 -8.81 6.38 4.13
C HIS A 49 -7.64 7.37 4.01
N VAL A 50 -7.90 8.64 3.67
CA VAL A 50 -6.88 9.70 3.67
C VAL A 50 -6.23 9.84 5.05
N TRP A 51 -7.02 9.79 6.13
CA TRP A 51 -6.48 9.80 7.50
C TRP A 51 -5.49 8.65 7.74
N GLY A 52 -5.87 7.44 7.32
CA GLY A 52 -5.00 6.26 7.40
C GLY A 52 -3.71 6.45 6.60
N LEU A 53 -3.79 6.98 5.39
CA LEU A 53 -2.62 7.29 4.56
C LEU A 53 -1.70 8.31 5.20
N THR A 54 -2.26 9.34 5.85
CA THR A 54 -1.47 10.35 6.56
C THR A 54 -0.63 9.75 7.67
N TYR A 55 -1.17 8.82 8.46
CA TYR A 55 -0.36 8.06 9.41
C TYR A 55 0.61 7.10 8.72
N TYR A 56 0.18 6.36 7.70
CA TYR A 56 1.01 5.37 7.03
C TYR A 56 2.29 5.97 6.42
N MET A 57 2.17 7.17 5.85
CA MET A 57 3.27 7.91 5.20
C MET A 57 4.10 8.76 6.17
N SER A 58 3.86 8.64 7.48
CA SER A 58 4.62 9.37 8.49
C SER A 58 5.90 8.64 8.86
N ASP A 59 7.03 9.31 8.63
CA ASP A 59 8.36 8.72 8.79
C ASP A 59 8.83 8.67 10.26
N ASP A 60 8.33 9.57 11.13
CA ASP A 60 8.63 9.55 12.56
C ASP A 60 7.81 8.49 13.29
N ASN A 61 8.41 7.80 14.28
CA ASN A 61 7.74 6.78 15.09
C ASN A 61 6.91 5.77 14.26
N LYS A 62 7.51 5.24 13.19
CA LYS A 62 6.84 4.37 12.19
C LYS A 62 5.94 3.30 12.79
N LYS A 63 6.35 2.61 13.85
CA LYS A 63 5.53 1.56 14.49
C LYS A 63 4.24 2.11 15.11
N TYR A 64 4.30 3.27 15.75
CA TYR A 64 3.13 3.91 16.35
C TYR A 64 2.16 4.36 15.26
N HIS A 65 2.64 5.08 14.25
CA HIS A 65 1.78 5.53 13.16
C HIS A 65 1.24 4.38 12.32
N LEU A 66 1.99 3.29 12.13
CA LEU A 66 1.50 2.10 11.45
C LEU A 66 0.26 1.49 12.15
N ASN A 67 0.20 1.54 13.48
CA ASN A 67 -0.98 1.07 14.22
C ASN A 67 -2.17 2.01 14.04
N LEU A 68 -1.95 3.33 14.11
CA LEU A 68 -3.02 4.31 13.88
C LEU A 68 -3.54 4.24 12.43
N ALA A 69 -2.65 4.06 11.47
CA ALA A 69 -3.02 3.85 10.07
C ALA A 69 -3.92 2.62 9.92
N LEU A 70 -3.52 1.49 10.52
CA LEU A 70 -4.32 0.26 10.51
C LEU A 70 -5.71 0.48 11.13
N GLU A 71 -5.81 1.17 12.26
CA GLU A 71 -7.09 1.51 12.89
C GLU A 71 -7.99 2.29 11.94
N LYS A 72 -7.46 3.33 11.28
CA LYS A 72 -8.22 4.15 10.33
C LYS A 72 -8.59 3.40 9.06
N PHE A 73 -7.71 2.56 8.50
CA PHE A 73 -8.10 1.76 7.33
C PHE A 73 -9.17 0.71 7.65
N LEU A 74 -9.14 0.12 8.86
CA LEU A 74 -10.21 -0.77 9.32
C LEU A 74 -11.53 -0.03 9.51
N GLU A 75 -11.48 1.21 10.03
CA GLU A 75 -12.64 2.10 10.15
C GLU A 75 -13.23 2.45 8.77
N ALA A 76 -12.39 2.87 7.81
CA ALA A 76 -12.79 3.16 6.44
C ALA A 76 -13.46 1.96 5.77
N TYR A 77 -12.89 0.76 5.92
CA TYR A 77 -13.49 -0.48 5.41
C TYR A 77 -14.81 -0.85 6.10
N THR A 78 -14.93 -0.59 7.42
CA THR A 78 -16.16 -0.85 8.16
C THR A 78 -17.29 0.07 7.70
N LEU A 79 -16.96 1.32 7.37
CA LEU A 79 -17.91 2.31 6.88
C LEU A 79 -18.36 2.02 5.43
N ASP A 80 -17.44 1.56 4.58
CA ASP A 80 -17.74 1.10 3.23
C ASP A 80 -16.88 -0.11 2.85
N SER A 81 -17.50 -1.29 2.83
CA SER A 81 -16.83 -2.54 2.48
C SER A 81 -16.45 -2.64 0.99
N SER A 82 -16.94 -1.73 0.14
CA SER A 82 -16.55 -1.66 -1.27
C SER A 82 -15.27 -0.85 -1.50
N ASN A 83 -14.75 -0.17 -0.47
CA ASN A 83 -13.48 0.55 -0.53
C ASN A 83 -12.29 -0.43 -0.54
N PHE A 84 -12.00 -0.99 -1.72
CA PHE A 84 -10.92 -1.96 -1.90
C PHE A 84 -9.53 -1.36 -1.63
N LEU A 85 -9.37 -0.02 -1.72
CA LEU A 85 -8.14 0.66 -1.33
C LEU A 85 -7.93 0.62 0.18
N ALA A 86 -8.99 0.76 0.98
CA ALA A 86 -8.90 0.54 2.43
C ALA A 86 -8.45 -0.90 2.74
N CYS A 87 -9.04 -1.92 2.09
CA CYS A 87 -8.60 -3.31 2.24
C CYS A 87 -7.12 -3.50 1.90
N LEU A 88 -6.68 -2.92 0.78
CA LEU A 88 -5.28 -2.99 0.34
C LEU A 88 -4.33 -2.44 1.41
N TYR A 89 -4.65 -1.28 1.99
CA TYR A 89 -3.79 -0.66 2.99
C TYR A 89 -3.89 -1.32 4.38
N VAL A 90 -5.03 -1.90 4.76
CA VAL A 90 -5.10 -2.81 5.92
C VAL A 90 -4.11 -3.97 5.72
N ALA A 91 -4.11 -4.57 4.53
CA ALA A 91 -3.20 -5.67 4.22
C ALA A 91 -1.73 -5.23 4.23
N HIS A 92 -1.40 -4.05 3.67
CA HIS A 92 -0.06 -3.45 3.78
C HIS A 92 0.37 -3.29 5.24
N CYS A 93 -0.50 -2.76 6.11
CA CYS A 93 -0.18 -2.60 7.52
C CYS A 93 0.13 -3.95 8.20
N TYR A 94 -0.69 -4.98 7.98
CA TYR A 94 -0.41 -6.32 8.51
C TYR A 94 0.87 -6.92 7.91
N HIS A 95 1.12 -6.69 6.63
CA HIS A 95 2.30 -7.16 5.94
C HIS A 95 3.58 -6.54 6.50
N ASP A 96 3.58 -5.22 6.75
CA ASP A 96 4.68 -4.49 7.38
C ASP A 96 4.91 -4.95 8.84
N GLN A 97 3.84 -5.37 9.52
CA GLN A 97 3.90 -6.01 10.84
C GLN A 97 4.34 -7.48 10.80
N LYS A 98 4.62 -8.05 9.61
CA LYS A 98 4.95 -9.46 9.38
C LYS A 98 3.84 -10.44 9.81
N LYS A 99 2.60 -9.95 9.88
CA LYS A 99 1.38 -10.72 10.12
C LYS A 99 0.82 -11.21 8.78
N HIS A 100 1.54 -12.15 8.16
CA HIS A 100 1.27 -12.59 6.79
C HIS A 100 -0.10 -13.25 6.61
N GLN A 101 -0.64 -13.91 7.65
CA GLN A 101 -1.94 -14.55 7.57
C GLN A 101 -3.07 -13.52 7.53
N GLU A 102 -2.98 -12.48 8.36
CA GLU A 102 -3.92 -11.35 8.37
C GLU A 102 -3.79 -10.51 7.10
N ALA A 103 -2.57 -10.28 6.61
CA ALA A 103 -2.35 -9.59 5.34
C ALA A 103 -3.08 -10.29 4.18
N LEU A 104 -2.93 -11.63 4.05
CA LEU A 104 -3.63 -12.39 3.01
C LEU A 104 -5.14 -12.25 3.08
N LYS A 105 -5.74 -12.32 4.28
CA LYS A 105 -7.19 -12.17 4.45
C LYS A 105 -7.71 -10.88 3.85
N TYR A 106 -6.96 -9.78 3.96
CA TYR A 106 -7.37 -8.49 3.40
C TYR A 106 -6.97 -8.31 1.94
N TYR A 107 -5.82 -8.86 1.51
CA TYR A 107 -5.48 -8.89 0.08
C TYR A 107 -6.52 -9.65 -0.75
N GLU A 108 -7.13 -10.72 -0.21
CA GLU A 108 -8.20 -11.48 -0.85
C GLU A 108 -9.51 -10.68 -1.02
N LEU A 109 -9.68 -9.58 -0.27
CA LEU A 109 -10.85 -8.69 -0.37
C LEU A 109 -10.64 -7.56 -1.38
N VAL A 110 -9.41 -7.37 -1.88
CA VAL A 110 -9.12 -6.31 -2.85
C VAL A 110 -9.72 -6.68 -4.21
N ASP A 111 -10.52 -5.77 -4.77
CA ASP A 111 -10.98 -5.87 -6.15
C ASP A 111 -9.77 -5.70 -7.10
N GLN A 112 -9.26 -6.81 -7.60
CA GLN A 112 -8.05 -6.84 -8.42
C GLN A 112 -8.28 -6.25 -9.82
N ASP A 113 -9.48 -6.40 -10.37
CA ASP A 113 -9.81 -5.86 -11.70
C ASP A 113 -9.89 -4.34 -11.62
N ALA A 114 -10.59 -3.80 -10.61
CA ALA A 114 -10.63 -2.36 -10.36
C ALA A 114 -9.24 -1.80 -10.02
N LEU A 115 -8.43 -2.51 -9.24
CA LEU A 115 -7.07 -2.08 -8.90
C LEU A 115 -6.17 -2.00 -10.13
N LYS A 116 -6.29 -2.97 -11.03
CA LYS A 116 -5.53 -3.03 -12.28
C LYS A 116 -5.90 -1.92 -13.24
N GLU A 117 -7.20 -1.60 -13.36
CA GLU A 117 -7.68 -0.45 -14.14
C GLU A 117 -7.24 0.88 -13.52
N PHE A 118 -7.23 0.96 -12.19
CA PHE A 118 -6.80 2.15 -11.46
C PHE A 118 -5.30 2.42 -11.65
N GLN A 119 -4.44 1.45 -11.28
CA GLN A 119 -2.98 1.56 -11.35
C GLN A 119 -2.31 0.18 -11.48
N ILE A 120 -1.80 -0.14 -12.67
CA ILE A 120 -1.19 -1.45 -12.97
C ILE A 120 -0.02 -1.78 -12.03
N TRP A 121 0.87 -0.83 -11.74
CA TRP A 121 1.99 -1.06 -10.82
C TRP A 121 1.54 -1.53 -9.43
N ARG A 122 0.38 -1.02 -8.96
CA ARG A 122 -0.18 -1.36 -7.65
C ARG A 122 -0.80 -2.76 -7.67
N TYR A 123 -1.43 -3.14 -8.78
CA TYR A 123 -1.85 -4.51 -9.03
C TYR A 123 -0.65 -5.47 -9.03
N VAL A 124 0.42 -5.18 -9.76
CA VAL A 124 1.62 -6.04 -9.78
C VAL A 124 2.24 -6.15 -8.39
N LYS A 125 2.28 -5.06 -7.62
CA LYS A 125 2.78 -5.06 -6.23
C LYS A 125 1.91 -5.92 -5.31
N LEU A 126 0.59 -5.88 -5.47
CA LEU A 126 -0.35 -6.75 -4.75
C LEU A 126 -0.03 -8.23 -4.99
N ILE A 127 0.16 -8.64 -6.26
CA ILE A 127 0.50 -10.02 -6.61
C ILE A 127 1.83 -10.45 -5.97
N GLU A 128 2.84 -9.57 -5.97
CA GLU A 128 4.11 -9.82 -5.30
C GLU A 128 3.92 -10.05 -3.79
N GLN A 129 3.16 -9.19 -3.12
CA GLN A 129 2.94 -9.27 -1.66
C GLN A 129 2.10 -10.48 -1.25
N ILE A 130 1.10 -10.86 -2.05
CA ILE A 130 0.37 -12.13 -1.88
C ILE A 130 1.34 -13.32 -2.03
N GLY A 131 2.23 -13.25 -3.03
CA GLY A 131 3.30 -14.22 -3.25
C GLY A 131 4.22 -14.36 -2.05
N GLU A 132 4.69 -13.25 -1.50
CA GLU A 132 5.51 -13.19 -0.28
C GLU A 132 4.77 -13.83 0.90
N CYS A 133 3.51 -13.45 1.14
CA CYS A 133 2.75 -14.00 2.25
C CYS A 133 2.57 -15.52 2.14
N HIS A 134 2.20 -16.05 0.96
CA HIS A 134 2.11 -17.49 0.75
C HIS A 134 3.46 -18.19 0.97
N TYR A 135 4.54 -17.61 0.47
CA TYR A 135 5.88 -18.18 0.63
C TYR A 135 6.29 -18.24 2.10
N LYS A 136 6.13 -17.14 2.86
CA LYS A 136 6.47 -17.06 4.29
C LYS A 136 5.58 -17.95 5.17
N LEU A 137 4.35 -18.24 4.75
CA LEU A 137 3.44 -19.18 5.42
C LEU A 137 3.68 -20.66 5.03
N GLY A 138 4.71 -20.95 4.24
CA GLY A 138 5.11 -22.31 3.86
C GLY A 138 4.48 -22.83 2.57
N ASN A 139 3.59 -22.07 1.93
CA ASN A 139 3.06 -22.39 0.59
C ASN A 139 3.99 -21.87 -0.51
N GLN A 140 5.24 -22.33 -0.49
CA GLN A 140 6.32 -21.85 -1.35
C GLN A 140 6.04 -22.08 -2.84
N VAL A 141 5.34 -23.18 -3.19
CA VAL A 141 4.97 -23.47 -4.58
C VAL A 141 4.05 -22.39 -5.14
N LEU A 142 3.02 -22.00 -4.37
CA LEU A 142 2.11 -20.92 -4.77
C LEU A 142 2.83 -19.57 -4.79
N GLY A 143 3.60 -19.26 -3.74
CA GLY A 143 4.35 -18.01 -3.67
C GLY A 143 5.30 -17.84 -4.86
N ARG A 144 6.05 -18.89 -5.20
CA ARG A 144 6.95 -18.88 -6.37
C ARG A 144 6.21 -18.75 -7.70
N ARG A 145 5.01 -19.34 -7.83
CA ARG A 145 4.17 -19.17 -9.03
C ARG A 145 3.74 -17.71 -9.20
N LEU A 146 3.37 -17.04 -8.12
CA LEU A 146 2.99 -15.62 -8.13
C LEU A 146 4.20 -14.73 -8.46
N PHE A 147 5.38 -15.04 -7.94
CA PHE A 147 6.62 -14.33 -8.34
C PHE A 147 6.95 -14.51 -9.83
N GLN A 148 6.65 -15.68 -10.41
CA GLN A 148 6.78 -15.88 -11.85
C GLN A 148 5.80 -14.99 -12.62
N GLU A 149 4.56 -14.86 -12.16
CA GLU A 149 3.58 -13.94 -12.77
C GLU A 149 4.06 -12.49 -12.72
N VAL A 150 4.59 -12.04 -11.58
CA VAL A 150 5.22 -10.71 -11.46
C VAL A 150 6.33 -10.55 -12.50
N LEU A 151 7.23 -11.51 -12.64
CA LEU A 151 8.28 -11.44 -13.66
C LEU A 151 7.73 -11.31 -15.09
N GLU A 152 6.65 -12.02 -15.43
CA GLU A 152 6.06 -11.90 -16.76
C GLU A 152 5.45 -10.51 -16.99
N TRP A 153 4.89 -9.86 -15.96
CA TRP A 153 4.46 -8.45 -16.04
C TRP A 153 5.62 -7.51 -16.34
N TYR A 154 6.76 -7.65 -15.66
CA TYR A 154 7.95 -6.83 -15.93
C TYR A 154 8.51 -7.05 -17.34
N LYS A 155 8.38 -8.26 -17.90
CA LYS A 155 8.80 -8.52 -19.29
C LYS A 155 7.83 -7.93 -20.31
N SER A 156 6.53 -7.91 -20.03
CA SER A 156 5.51 -7.44 -20.98
C SER A 156 5.32 -5.93 -20.97
N SER A 157 5.66 -5.26 -19.87
CA SER A 157 5.41 -3.84 -19.65
C SER A 157 6.71 -3.08 -19.29
N PRO A 158 7.71 -3.01 -20.18
CA PRO A 158 9.01 -2.40 -19.87
C PRO A 158 8.94 -0.87 -19.69
N ASP A 159 7.88 -0.21 -20.17
CA ASP A 159 7.71 1.26 -20.13
C ASP A 159 6.75 1.74 -19.02
N GLU A 160 6.22 0.84 -18.18
CA GLU A 160 5.38 1.21 -17.04
C GLU A 160 6.26 1.42 -15.80
N ASP A 161 6.00 2.49 -15.03
CA ASP A 161 6.61 2.77 -13.72
C ASP A 161 6.19 1.71 -12.69
N LEU A 162 6.67 0.48 -12.86
CA LEU A 162 6.43 -0.62 -11.95
C LEU A 162 7.18 -0.39 -10.63
N ALA A 163 6.56 -0.79 -9.52
CA ALA A 163 7.10 -0.53 -8.19
C ALA A 163 8.45 -1.23 -7.96
N VAL A 164 9.20 -0.80 -6.93
CA VAL A 164 10.39 -1.54 -6.52
C VAL A 164 9.99 -2.92 -6.00
N ILE A 165 10.70 -3.93 -6.50
CA ILE A 165 10.55 -5.33 -6.13
C ILE A 165 11.36 -5.61 -4.86
N SER A 166 10.74 -6.29 -3.91
CA SER A 166 11.37 -6.57 -2.61
C SER A 166 10.97 -7.94 -2.06
N GLY A 167 9.69 -8.28 -2.14
CA GLY A 167 9.15 -9.51 -1.55
C GLY A 167 9.69 -10.77 -2.21
N LEU A 168 9.81 -10.77 -3.55
CA LEU A 168 10.36 -11.94 -4.25
C LEU A 168 11.86 -12.11 -3.99
N THR A 169 12.62 -11.01 -3.91
CA THR A 169 14.07 -11.05 -3.63
C THR A 169 14.37 -11.41 -2.18
N ASP A 170 13.46 -11.10 -1.24
CA ASP A 170 13.54 -11.49 0.17
C ASP A 170 13.13 -12.95 0.41
N CYS A 171 12.47 -13.59 -0.56
CA CYS A 171 11.98 -14.97 -0.44
C CYS A 171 12.83 -15.97 -1.20
N LEU A 172 13.28 -15.63 -2.40
CA LEU A 172 14.02 -16.52 -3.28
C LEU A 172 15.54 -16.31 -3.13
N PRO A 173 16.34 -17.38 -3.26
CA PRO A 173 17.80 -17.27 -3.34
C PRO A 173 18.26 -16.33 -4.47
N ALA A 174 19.41 -15.70 -4.30
CA ALA A 174 19.97 -14.76 -5.28
C ALA A 174 20.29 -15.40 -6.64
N ASP A 175 20.49 -16.72 -6.68
CA ASP A 175 20.73 -17.54 -7.86
C ASP A 175 19.45 -18.19 -8.44
N ASP A 176 18.26 -17.93 -7.87
CA ASP A 176 17.01 -18.37 -8.48
C ASP A 176 16.83 -17.69 -9.85
N PRO A 177 16.45 -18.43 -10.91
CA PRO A 177 16.23 -17.86 -12.23
C PRO A 177 15.30 -16.66 -12.26
N ILE A 178 14.27 -16.61 -11.40
CA ILE A 178 13.35 -15.47 -11.32
C ILE A 178 14.11 -14.22 -10.82
N VAL A 179 14.93 -14.36 -9.78
CA VAL A 179 15.70 -13.25 -9.19
C VAL A 179 16.75 -12.74 -10.17
N ILE A 180 17.43 -13.64 -10.88
CA ILE A 180 18.42 -13.27 -11.90
C ILE A 180 17.75 -12.46 -13.00
N GLU A 181 16.59 -12.92 -13.50
CA GLU A 181 15.93 -12.29 -14.63
C GLU A 181 15.30 -10.96 -14.27
N ILE A 182 14.64 -10.89 -13.11
CA ILE A 182 13.99 -9.65 -12.67
C ILE A 182 15.00 -8.54 -12.43
N LYS A 183 16.19 -8.87 -11.89
CA LYS A 183 17.27 -7.90 -11.70
C LYS A 183 17.76 -7.34 -13.03
N LYS A 184 17.82 -8.14 -14.11
CA LYS A 184 18.20 -7.62 -15.44
C LYS A 184 17.23 -6.55 -15.95
N ILE A 185 15.95 -6.66 -15.59
CA ILE A 185 14.90 -5.73 -16.01
C ILE A 185 14.86 -4.52 -15.06
N ALA A 186 14.97 -4.75 -13.76
CA ALA A 186 14.82 -3.75 -12.71
C ALA A 186 16.08 -2.89 -12.42
N ILE A 187 17.19 -3.05 -13.17
CA ILE A 187 18.42 -2.23 -13.05
C ILE A 187 18.18 -0.71 -13.26
N TYR A 188 16.96 -0.29 -13.61
CA TYR A 188 16.61 1.11 -13.83
C TYR A 188 16.03 1.85 -12.61
N PHE A 189 15.98 1.24 -11.42
CA PHE A 189 15.32 1.84 -10.23
C PHE A 189 16.24 2.10 -9.01
N ASP A 190 17.58 2.10 -9.19
CA ASP A 190 18.55 2.55 -8.18
C ASP A 190 18.83 4.07 -8.27
#